data_AF-F7JQQ4-F1
#
_entry.id   AF-F7JQQ4-F1
#
_cell.length_a   1.000
_cell.length_b   1.000
_cell.length_c   1.000
_cell.angle_alpha   90.00
_cell.angle_beta   90.00
_cell.angle_gamma   90.00
#
_symmetry.space_group_name_H-M   'P 1'
#
loop_
_entity.id
_entity.type
_entity.pdbx_description
1 polymer ?
#
loop_
_entity_poly.entity_id
_entity_poly.type
_entity_poly.pdbx_seq_one_letter_code
_entity_poly.pdbx_strand_id
1 'polypeptide(L)'
;MEIIDAKTLDYKAINEALRRSDDACTIQNCCGQRFLASGMSQKDLTIYGIPGNALGAYLNNAAITVYGNGQDAVGDTMNEGQILIHGNIGDAAGYAMRGGKIYVKGNAGYRAGIHMKEYKEKKPLMIIGGYAGSFLGEYQAGGVIIVLGLSRNKKRIVGNFPCTGMHGGKIFLRDDCHDIKFPEQVTARPASREDLDELREYLSDFCSAFNYQIDDLLSAPFTVITPDSKNPYKQMYVAN
;
A
#
# COMPACT_ATOMS: atom_id res chain seq x y z
N MET A 1 -17.44 -19.00 11.32
CA MET A 1 -16.21 -18.21 11.61
C MET A 1 -15.24 -19.12 12.35
N GLU A 2 -14.10 -19.42 11.74
CA GLU A 2 -13.10 -20.35 12.26
C GLU A 2 -11.97 -19.61 12.99
N ILE A 3 -11.46 -20.17 14.10
CA ILE A 3 -10.37 -19.57 14.88
C ILE A 3 -9.14 -20.48 14.80
N ILE A 4 -8.00 -19.91 14.43
CA ILE A 4 -6.72 -20.58 14.31
C ILE A 4 -5.73 -19.94 15.27
N ASP A 5 -5.15 -20.71 16.19
CA ASP A 5 -4.06 -20.24 17.06
C ASP A 5 -2.71 -20.43 16.36
N ALA A 6 -2.04 -19.32 16.02
CA ALA A 6 -0.75 -19.37 15.34
C ALA A 6 0.42 -19.77 16.25
N LYS A 7 0.25 -19.78 17.59
CA LYS A 7 1.35 -19.99 18.54
C LYS A 7 2.09 -21.31 18.33
N THR A 8 1.37 -22.36 17.91
CA THR A 8 1.93 -23.71 17.72
C THR A 8 1.98 -24.14 16.27
N LEU A 9 1.61 -23.27 15.32
CA LEU A 9 1.50 -23.60 13.91
C LEU A 9 2.52 -22.80 13.10
N ASP A 10 3.12 -23.47 12.12
CA ASP A 10 3.87 -22.79 11.08
C ASP A 10 2.93 -22.19 10.02
N TYR A 11 3.50 -21.38 9.14
CA TYR A 11 2.71 -20.72 8.10
C TYR A 11 2.07 -21.68 7.09
N LYS A 12 2.62 -22.88 6.89
CA LYS A 12 2.07 -23.86 5.95
C LYS A 12 0.79 -24.45 6.51
N ALA A 13 0.84 -24.93 7.75
CA ALA A 13 -0.31 -25.48 8.45
C ALA A 13 -1.45 -24.46 8.55
N ILE A 14 -1.13 -23.20 8.87
CA ILE A 14 -2.13 -22.12 8.90
C ILE A 14 -2.76 -21.92 7.51
N ASN A 15 -1.95 -21.80 6.45
CA ASN A 15 -2.49 -21.60 5.10
C ASN A 15 -3.31 -22.79 4.60
N GLU A 16 -2.96 -24.02 4.98
CA GLU A 16 -3.77 -25.21 4.67
C GLU A 16 -5.10 -25.23 5.43
N ALA A 17 -5.12 -24.76 6.68
CA ALA A 17 -6.38 -24.58 7.43
C ALA A 17 -7.26 -23.52 6.76
N LEU A 18 -6.69 -22.35 6.43
CA LEU A 18 -7.41 -21.28 5.73
C LEU A 18 -8.04 -21.72 4.41
N ARG A 19 -7.36 -22.59 3.64
CA ARG A 19 -7.86 -23.11 2.36
C ARG A 19 -8.93 -24.18 2.50
N ARG A 20 -8.97 -24.90 3.63
CA ARG A 20 -9.97 -25.93 3.91
C ARG A 20 -11.27 -25.36 4.46
N SER A 21 -11.19 -24.16 5.02
CA SER A 21 -12.35 -23.44 5.51
C SER A 21 -13.05 -22.71 4.37
N ASP A 22 -14.38 -22.78 4.31
CA ASP A 22 -15.19 -21.87 3.49
C ASP A 22 -15.56 -20.60 4.28
N ASP A 23 -15.50 -20.66 5.60
CA ASP A 23 -15.86 -19.57 6.50
C ASP A 23 -14.81 -18.45 6.57
N ALA A 24 -15.24 -17.28 7.05
CA ALA A 24 -14.34 -16.25 7.56
C ALA A 24 -13.46 -16.81 8.69
N CYS A 25 -12.18 -16.47 8.67
CA CYS A 25 -11.17 -17.01 9.59
C CYS A 25 -10.57 -15.91 10.48
N THR A 26 -10.25 -16.26 11.71
CA THR A 26 -9.49 -15.42 12.64
C THR A 26 -8.22 -16.14 13.08
N ILE A 27 -7.07 -15.53 12.84
CA ILE A 27 -5.78 -15.97 13.38
C ILE A 27 -5.50 -15.20 14.66
N GLN A 28 -5.25 -15.93 15.75
CA GLN A 28 -4.81 -15.37 17.03
C GLN A 28 -3.31 -15.64 17.26
N ASN A 29 -2.70 -14.83 18.14
CA ASN A 29 -1.31 -14.97 18.56
C ASN A 29 -0.29 -15.02 17.40
N CYS A 30 -0.57 -14.30 16.31
CA CYS A 30 0.33 -14.27 15.17
C CYS A 30 1.63 -13.54 15.53
N CYS A 31 2.76 -14.18 15.28
CA CYS A 31 4.09 -13.68 15.66
C CYS A 31 5.14 -14.13 14.64
N GLY A 32 5.11 -13.52 13.45
CA GLY A 32 6.14 -13.69 12.43
C GLY A 32 5.91 -14.85 11.45
N GLN A 33 4.75 -15.51 11.45
CA GLN A 33 4.43 -16.48 10.40
C GLN A 33 4.37 -15.77 9.04
N ARG A 34 5.31 -16.11 8.15
CA ARG A 34 5.49 -15.52 6.81
C ARG A 34 4.47 -16.08 5.81
N PHE A 35 4.23 -15.39 4.70
CA PHE A 35 3.40 -15.88 3.60
C PHE A 35 1.95 -16.25 3.98
N LEU A 36 1.41 -15.70 5.06
CA LEU A 36 0.02 -15.93 5.42
C LEU A 36 -0.90 -15.42 4.32
N ALA A 37 -1.93 -16.20 3.99
CA ALA A 37 -2.89 -15.94 2.92
C ALA A 37 -2.25 -15.73 1.53
N SER A 38 -1.06 -16.30 1.29
CA SER A 38 -0.46 -16.21 -0.05
C SER A 38 -1.27 -17.00 -1.08
N GLY A 39 -1.58 -16.34 -2.20
CA GLY A 39 -2.45 -16.87 -3.27
C GLY A 39 -3.92 -17.02 -2.86
N MET A 40 -4.34 -16.43 -1.73
CA MET A 40 -5.70 -16.61 -1.22
C MET A 40 -6.72 -15.85 -2.06
N SER A 41 -7.90 -16.46 -2.22
CA SER A 41 -9.05 -15.89 -2.93
C SER A 41 -10.32 -16.17 -2.13
N GLN A 42 -11.33 -15.31 -2.22
CA GLN A 42 -12.65 -15.48 -1.59
C GLN A 42 -12.57 -15.82 -0.09
N LYS A 43 -11.75 -15.07 0.66
CA LYS A 43 -11.54 -15.30 2.09
C LYS A 43 -11.56 -13.99 2.85
N ASP A 44 -12.33 -13.95 3.92
CA ASP A 44 -12.24 -12.90 4.94
C ASP A 44 -11.37 -13.40 6.08
N LEU A 45 -10.27 -12.71 6.33
CA LEU A 45 -9.26 -13.10 7.31
C LEU A 45 -8.99 -11.95 8.29
N THR A 46 -9.20 -12.20 9.58
CA THR A 46 -8.76 -11.31 10.65
C THR A 46 -7.52 -11.89 11.31
N ILE A 47 -6.50 -11.06 11.57
CA ILE A 47 -5.25 -11.47 12.23
C ILE A 47 -5.02 -10.58 13.44
N TYR A 48 -4.90 -11.20 14.61
CA TYR A 48 -4.44 -10.54 15.85
C TYR A 48 -2.97 -10.89 16.08
N GLY A 49 -2.12 -9.86 16.06
CA GLY A 49 -0.67 -9.99 16.19
C GLY A 49 0.10 -9.43 14.99
N ILE A 50 1.31 -9.92 14.77
CA ILE A 50 2.23 -9.46 13.73
C ILE A 50 2.46 -10.59 12.72
N PRO A 51 1.78 -10.59 11.56
CA PRO A 51 2.15 -11.48 10.46
C PRO A 51 3.57 -11.20 9.99
N GLY A 52 4.27 -12.26 9.61
CA GLY A 52 5.62 -12.17 9.05
C GLY A 52 5.62 -11.62 7.61
N ASN A 53 6.81 -11.59 7.02
CA ASN A 53 7.01 -11.12 5.64
C ASN A 53 6.05 -11.78 4.63
N ALA A 54 5.71 -11.03 3.59
CA ALA A 54 4.93 -11.47 2.44
C ALA A 54 3.48 -11.92 2.77
N LEU A 55 2.86 -11.30 3.79
CA LEU A 55 1.41 -11.42 4.03
C LEU A 55 0.64 -11.07 2.75
N GLY A 56 -0.27 -11.94 2.33
CA GLY A 56 -1.11 -11.69 1.16
C GLY A 56 -0.33 -11.59 -0.16
N ALA A 57 0.87 -12.19 -0.25
CA ALA A 57 1.56 -12.27 -1.53
C ALA A 57 0.70 -13.02 -2.56
N TYR A 58 0.56 -12.49 -3.76
CA TYR A 58 -0.34 -12.99 -4.81
C TYR A 58 -1.83 -13.02 -4.42
N LEU A 59 -2.29 -12.15 -3.50
CA LEU A 59 -3.70 -12.09 -3.12
C LEU A 59 -4.59 -11.84 -4.33
N ASN A 60 -5.68 -12.60 -4.43
CA ASN A 60 -6.56 -12.56 -5.58
C ASN A 60 -8.03 -12.58 -5.14
N ASN A 61 -8.52 -11.42 -4.71
CA ASN A 61 -9.89 -11.18 -4.28
C ASN A 61 -10.23 -11.82 -2.92
N ALA A 62 -9.39 -11.53 -1.92
CA ALA A 62 -9.65 -11.83 -0.50
C ALA A 62 -9.45 -10.56 0.35
N ALA A 63 -10.03 -10.53 1.54
CA ALA A 63 -9.95 -9.42 2.47
C ALA A 63 -9.19 -9.83 3.73
N ILE A 64 -8.12 -9.09 4.07
CA ILE A 64 -7.29 -9.34 5.24
C ILE A 64 -7.31 -8.11 6.14
N THR A 65 -7.64 -8.27 7.41
CA THR A 65 -7.52 -7.23 8.44
C THR A 65 -6.52 -7.66 9.49
N VAL A 66 -5.52 -6.83 9.75
CA VAL A 66 -4.47 -7.07 10.75
C VAL A 66 -4.62 -6.06 11.88
N TYR A 67 -4.98 -6.55 13.06
CA TYR A 67 -4.96 -5.81 14.32
C TYR A 67 -3.55 -5.82 14.92
N GLY A 68 -2.64 -5.13 14.24
CA GLY A 68 -1.22 -5.09 14.56
C GLY A 68 -0.38 -4.50 13.41
N ASN A 69 0.92 -4.76 13.42
CA ASN A 69 1.83 -4.35 12.36
C ASN A 69 1.94 -5.46 11.30
N GLY A 70 2.15 -5.08 10.04
CA GLY A 70 2.69 -5.98 9.00
C GLY A 70 4.21 -5.84 8.92
N GLN A 71 4.92 -6.92 8.58
CA GLN A 71 6.35 -6.85 8.25
C GLN A 71 6.56 -6.49 6.77
N ASP A 72 7.62 -7.00 6.14
CA ASP A 72 8.03 -6.60 4.79
C ASP A 72 7.20 -7.30 3.71
N ALA A 73 7.15 -6.71 2.52
CA ALA A 73 6.59 -7.27 1.30
C ALA A 73 5.10 -7.67 1.40
N VAL A 74 4.34 -7.04 2.31
CA VAL A 74 2.88 -7.27 2.39
C VAL A 74 2.23 -6.91 1.05
N GLY A 75 1.41 -7.80 0.51
CA GLY A 75 0.75 -7.62 -0.78
C GLY A 75 1.69 -7.70 -1.99
N ASP A 76 2.84 -8.36 -1.86
CA ASP A 76 3.72 -8.65 -3.00
C ASP A 76 2.94 -9.32 -4.14
N THR A 77 2.99 -8.72 -5.33
CA THR A 77 2.36 -9.21 -6.55
C THR A 77 0.84 -9.43 -6.38
N MET A 78 0.20 -8.68 -5.47
CA MET A 78 -1.24 -8.71 -5.25
C MET A 78 -2.01 -8.30 -6.52
N ASN A 79 -3.03 -9.08 -6.88
CA ASN A 79 -3.83 -8.90 -8.08
C ASN A 79 -5.20 -8.26 -7.80
N GLU A 80 -5.82 -8.61 -6.67
CA GLU A 80 -7.14 -8.12 -6.26
C GLU A 80 -7.38 -8.39 -4.77
N GLY A 81 -8.35 -7.70 -4.18
CA GLY A 81 -8.74 -7.84 -2.77
C GLY A 81 -8.35 -6.61 -1.95
N GLN A 82 -8.32 -6.78 -0.62
CA GLN A 82 -8.00 -5.71 0.31
C GLN A 82 -7.14 -6.20 1.47
N ILE A 83 -6.13 -5.41 1.84
CA ILE A 83 -5.35 -5.62 3.08
C ILE A 83 -5.44 -4.34 3.93
N LEU A 84 -5.96 -4.48 5.15
CA LEU A 84 -6.10 -3.42 6.14
C LEU A 84 -5.13 -3.67 7.31
N ILE A 85 -4.24 -2.72 7.58
CA ILE A 85 -3.25 -2.79 8.66
C ILE A 85 -3.54 -1.71 9.70
N HIS A 86 -3.90 -2.08 10.93
CA HIS A 86 -4.18 -1.14 12.01
C HIS A 86 -2.91 -0.51 12.63
N GLY A 87 -1.73 -1.09 12.37
CA GLY A 87 -0.43 -0.58 12.79
C GLY A 87 0.41 -0.02 11.65
N ASN A 88 1.72 -0.26 11.71
CA ASN A 88 2.69 0.07 10.66
C ASN A 88 2.91 -1.11 9.72
N ILE A 89 3.48 -0.85 8.54
CA ILE A 89 3.94 -1.86 7.59
C ILE A 89 5.45 -1.70 7.33
N GLY A 90 6.13 -2.81 7.08
CA GLY A 90 7.56 -2.84 6.78
C GLY A 90 7.90 -2.37 5.37
N ASP A 91 9.05 -2.82 4.88
CA ASP A 91 9.62 -2.42 3.60
C ASP A 91 8.91 -3.11 2.43
N ALA A 92 8.97 -2.50 1.25
CA ALA A 92 8.47 -3.06 -0.01
C ALA A 92 6.99 -3.49 0.01
N ALA A 93 6.16 -2.85 0.85
CA ALA A 93 4.72 -3.03 0.82
C ALA A 93 4.18 -2.81 -0.61
N GLY A 94 3.29 -3.69 -1.07
CA GLY A 94 2.71 -3.65 -2.41
C GLY A 94 3.72 -3.85 -3.55
N TYR A 95 4.86 -4.51 -3.30
CA TYR A 95 5.84 -4.79 -4.35
C TYR A 95 5.16 -5.43 -5.56
N ALA A 96 5.29 -4.81 -6.74
CA ALA A 96 4.75 -5.31 -7.99
C ALA A 96 3.23 -5.56 -8.01
N MET A 97 2.46 -5.00 -7.05
CA MET A 97 1.01 -5.16 -7.02
C MET A 97 0.35 -4.59 -8.28
N ARG A 98 -0.66 -5.30 -8.80
CA ARG A 98 -1.35 -4.99 -10.06
C ARG A 98 -2.79 -4.54 -9.86
N GLY A 99 -3.39 -4.88 -8.74
CA GLY A 99 -4.75 -4.48 -8.39
C GLY A 99 -5.03 -4.66 -6.91
N GLY A 100 -6.25 -4.35 -6.49
CA GLY A 100 -6.64 -4.38 -5.08
C GLY A 100 -6.16 -3.17 -4.28
N LYS A 101 -6.40 -3.23 -2.97
CA LYS A 101 -6.27 -2.11 -2.04
C LYS A 101 -5.39 -2.48 -0.85
N ILE A 102 -4.43 -1.62 -0.50
CA ILE A 102 -3.66 -1.73 0.75
C ILE A 102 -3.87 -0.46 1.56
N TYR A 103 -4.40 -0.60 2.77
CA TYR A 103 -4.70 0.50 3.69
C TYR A 103 -3.89 0.32 4.97
N VAL A 104 -3.07 1.30 5.30
CA VAL A 104 -2.20 1.28 6.48
C VAL A 104 -2.54 2.44 7.37
N LYS A 105 -2.94 2.19 8.62
CA LYS A 105 -3.26 3.26 9.58
C LYS A 105 -2.01 4.05 9.98
N GLY A 106 -0.90 3.34 10.18
CA GLY A 106 0.40 3.89 10.57
C GLY A 106 1.31 4.18 9.38
N ASN A 107 2.61 4.00 9.61
CA ASN A 107 3.68 4.29 8.66
C ASN A 107 3.97 3.10 7.74
N ALA A 108 4.59 3.39 6.61
CA ALA A 108 5.22 2.39 5.74
C ALA A 108 6.74 2.55 5.71
N GLY A 109 7.44 1.44 5.54
CA GLY A 109 8.90 1.39 5.42
C GLY A 109 9.43 1.93 4.09
N TYR A 110 10.63 1.49 3.74
CA TYR A 110 11.28 1.83 2.48
C TYR A 110 10.55 1.18 1.30
N ARG A 111 10.59 1.81 0.12
CA ARG A 111 10.14 1.20 -1.14
C ARG A 111 8.67 0.77 -1.18
N ALA A 112 7.81 1.41 -0.38
CA ALA A 112 6.37 1.18 -0.49
C ALA A 112 5.87 1.51 -1.91
N GLY A 113 5.13 0.58 -2.52
CA GLY A 113 4.63 0.69 -3.89
C GLY A 113 5.69 0.48 -4.98
N ILE A 114 6.87 -0.10 -4.65
CA ILE A 114 7.89 -0.39 -5.67
C ILE A 114 7.34 -1.29 -6.78
N HIS A 115 7.56 -0.93 -8.05
CA HIS A 115 7.03 -1.64 -9.22
C HIS A 115 5.51 -1.82 -9.29
N MET A 116 4.73 -1.08 -8.49
CA MET A 116 3.27 -1.05 -8.56
C MET A 116 2.84 -0.65 -9.97
N LYS A 117 1.92 -1.42 -10.58
CA LYS A 117 1.60 -1.31 -12.01
C LYS A 117 0.12 -1.48 -12.26
N GLU A 118 -0.43 -0.79 -13.24
CA GLU A 118 -1.82 -0.98 -13.65
C GLU A 118 -1.88 -1.75 -14.97
N TYR A 119 -3.00 -2.44 -15.21
CA TYR A 119 -3.23 -3.09 -16.50
C TYR A 119 -4.70 -3.28 -16.74
N LYS A 120 -5.16 -2.78 -17.90
CA LYS A 120 -6.57 -2.81 -18.28
C LYS A 120 -7.43 -2.21 -17.16
N GLU A 121 -8.36 -2.98 -16.61
CA GLU A 121 -9.27 -2.58 -15.53
C GLU A 121 -8.62 -2.61 -14.13
N LYS A 122 -7.46 -3.25 -13.96
CA LYS A 122 -6.82 -3.41 -12.66
C LYS A 122 -6.01 -2.16 -12.33
N LYS A 123 -6.50 -1.39 -11.35
CA LYS A 123 -5.88 -0.18 -10.79
C LYS A 123 -5.59 -0.41 -9.31
N PRO A 124 -4.32 -0.63 -8.93
CA PRO A 124 -3.98 -0.83 -7.52
C PRO A 124 -4.04 0.50 -6.76
N LEU A 125 -4.43 0.44 -5.49
CA LEU A 125 -4.51 1.60 -4.59
C LEU A 125 -3.79 1.30 -3.28
N MET A 126 -2.91 2.20 -2.85
CA MET A 126 -2.25 2.15 -1.55
C MET A 126 -2.47 3.45 -0.79
N ILE A 127 -2.94 3.37 0.45
CA ILE A 127 -3.13 4.53 1.33
C ILE A 127 -2.39 4.31 2.63
N ILE A 128 -1.47 5.24 2.93
CA ILE A 128 -0.61 5.24 4.11
C ILE A 128 -1.04 6.41 5.00
N GLY A 129 -1.61 6.10 6.16
CA GLY A 129 -2.10 7.08 7.13
C GLY A 129 -0.99 7.91 7.77
N GLY A 130 0.16 7.29 8.03
CA GLY A 130 1.35 7.94 8.58
C GLY A 130 2.31 8.42 7.50
N TYR A 131 3.59 8.17 7.74
CA TYR A 131 4.72 8.56 6.90
C TYR A 131 5.22 7.39 6.05
N ALA A 132 5.91 7.69 4.95
CA ALA A 132 6.60 6.69 4.15
C ALA A 132 8.13 6.81 4.25
N GLY A 133 8.84 5.69 4.14
CA GLY A 133 10.29 5.66 4.04
C GLY A 133 10.83 6.22 2.71
N SER A 134 12.12 6.02 2.45
CA SER A 134 12.75 6.41 1.18
C SER A 134 12.25 5.53 0.02
N PHE A 135 12.38 6.03 -1.21
CA PHE A 135 12.03 5.32 -2.45
C PHE A 135 10.54 4.96 -2.58
N LEU A 136 9.64 5.77 -2.00
CA LEU A 136 8.19 5.63 -2.24
C LEU A 136 7.89 5.63 -3.74
N GLY A 137 7.16 4.63 -4.23
CA GLY A 137 6.75 4.53 -5.63
C GLY A 137 7.91 4.36 -6.62
N GLU A 138 9.05 3.81 -6.17
CA GLU A 138 10.17 3.49 -7.06
C GLU A 138 9.71 2.56 -8.19
N TYR A 139 10.01 2.91 -9.44
CA TYR A 139 9.56 2.18 -10.63
C TYR A 139 8.04 1.98 -10.74
N GLN A 140 7.23 2.84 -10.12
CA GLN A 140 5.78 2.79 -10.28
C GLN A 140 5.39 3.01 -11.75
N ALA A 141 4.57 2.11 -12.28
CA ALA A 141 4.09 2.10 -13.67
C ALA A 141 2.56 2.18 -13.76
N GLY A 142 1.86 2.48 -12.67
CA GLY A 142 0.40 2.60 -12.62
C GLY A 142 -0.16 2.64 -11.20
N GLY A 143 -1.48 2.82 -11.10
CA GLY A 143 -2.19 2.87 -9.82
C GLY A 143 -1.96 4.16 -9.03
N VAL A 144 -2.45 4.17 -7.80
CA VAL A 144 -2.45 5.36 -6.94
C VAL A 144 -1.85 5.07 -5.57
N ILE A 145 -0.93 5.92 -5.13
CA ILE A 145 -0.36 5.90 -3.78
C ILE A 145 -0.71 7.20 -3.06
N ILE A 146 -1.26 7.14 -1.85
CA ILE A 146 -1.62 8.31 -1.03
C ILE A 146 -0.89 8.22 0.31
N VAL A 147 -0.20 9.29 0.71
CA VAL A 147 0.45 9.41 2.03
C VAL A 147 -0.15 10.60 2.77
N LEU A 148 -0.63 10.37 3.99
CA LEU A 148 -1.45 11.33 4.73
C LEU A 148 -0.72 12.03 5.88
N GLY A 149 0.37 11.46 6.42
CA GLY A 149 1.15 12.11 7.47
C GLY A 149 0.38 12.41 8.76
N LEU A 150 -0.62 11.60 9.12
CA LEU A 150 -1.51 11.85 10.28
C LEU A 150 -0.87 11.58 11.64
N SER A 151 0.28 10.92 11.68
CA SER A 151 0.99 10.64 12.92
C SER A 151 1.63 11.92 13.48
N ARG A 152 1.63 12.12 14.80
CA ARG A 152 2.06 13.38 15.46
C ARG A 152 3.57 13.69 15.43
N ASN A 153 4.34 13.14 14.50
CA ASN A 153 5.79 13.30 14.45
C ASN A 153 6.17 14.36 13.41
N LYS A 154 7.00 15.35 13.77
CA LYS A 154 7.53 16.36 12.82
C LYS A 154 8.58 15.76 11.85
N LYS A 155 8.21 14.72 11.11
CA LYS A 155 9.04 14.11 10.07
C LYS A 155 8.52 14.55 8.71
N ARG A 156 9.40 14.55 7.71
CA ARG A 156 9.02 14.68 6.31
C ARG A 156 8.00 13.61 5.95
N ILE A 157 6.99 13.96 5.15
CA ILE A 157 5.92 13.04 4.75
C ILE A 157 6.44 11.76 4.07
N VAL A 158 7.58 11.88 3.38
CA VAL A 158 8.32 10.79 2.72
C VAL A 158 9.83 10.93 2.92
N GLY A 159 10.55 9.81 2.88
CA GLY A 159 12.00 9.77 2.89
C GLY A 159 12.66 10.22 1.58
N ASN A 160 13.92 9.85 1.39
CA ASN A 160 14.72 10.29 0.23
C ASN A 160 14.30 9.60 -1.06
N PHE A 161 14.57 10.25 -2.20
CA PHE A 161 14.41 9.67 -3.54
C PHE A 161 12.99 9.14 -3.88
N PRO A 162 11.90 9.81 -3.47
CA PRO A 162 10.56 9.38 -3.86
C PRO A 162 10.40 9.44 -5.39
N CYS A 163 9.57 8.55 -5.93
CA CYS A 163 9.19 8.49 -7.35
C CYS A 163 10.36 8.19 -8.32
N THR A 164 11.49 7.67 -7.82
CA THR A 164 12.64 7.32 -8.67
C THR A 164 12.23 6.28 -9.71
N GLY A 165 12.42 6.59 -10.99
CA GLY A 165 12.02 5.70 -12.09
C GLY A 165 10.51 5.54 -12.27
N MET A 166 9.68 6.43 -11.72
CA MET A 166 8.24 6.43 -11.96
C MET A 166 7.94 6.65 -13.46
N HIS A 167 7.17 5.74 -14.05
CA HIS A 167 6.77 5.75 -15.47
C HIS A 167 5.25 5.81 -15.67
N GLY A 168 4.47 5.61 -14.61
CA GLY A 168 3.01 5.57 -14.66
C GLY A 168 2.38 5.75 -13.28
N GLY A 169 1.08 5.97 -13.24
CA GLY A 169 0.31 6.14 -12.01
C GLY A 169 0.38 7.56 -11.44
N LYS A 170 -0.10 7.70 -10.21
CA LYS A 170 -0.19 8.97 -9.49
C LYS A 170 0.17 8.78 -8.02
N ILE A 171 0.91 9.73 -7.44
CA ILE A 171 1.15 9.80 -5.99
C ILE A 171 0.57 11.09 -5.44
N PHE A 172 -0.10 11.00 -4.31
CA PHE A 172 -0.58 12.14 -3.53
C PHE A 172 0.13 12.19 -2.18
N LEU A 173 0.69 13.35 -1.86
CA LEU A 173 1.29 13.63 -0.56
C LEU A 173 0.48 14.75 0.10
N ARG A 174 -0.06 14.52 1.31
CA ARG A 174 -0.75 15.53 2.13
C ARG A 174 0.22 16.54 2.75
N ASP A 175 0.97 17.22 1.90
CA ASP A 175 2.01 18.19 2.22
C ASP A 175 2.24 19.13 1.02
N ASP A 176 2.79 20.33 1.23
CA ASP A 176 3.22 21.24 0.17
C ASP A 176 4.55 20.83 -0.48
N CYS A 177 5.27 19.89 0.16
CA CYS A 177 6.49 19.26 -0.34
C CYS A 177 7.62 20.23 -0.72
N HIS A 178 7.66 21.42 -0.11
CA HIS A 178 8.66 22.45 -0.43
C HIS A 178 10.12 22.00 -0.17
N ASP A 179 10.32 21.04 0.70
CA ASP A 179 11.64 20.54 1.13
C ASP A 179 11.99 19.15 0.56
N ILE A 180 11.16 18.63 -0.35
CA ILE A 180 11.34 17.33 -1.00
C ILE A 180 11.92 17.53 -2.41
N LYS A 181 13.00 16.80 -2.69
CA LYS A 181 13.60 16.75 -4.03
C LYS A 181 13.02 15.57 -4.81
N PHE A 182 12.25 15.87 -5.83
CA PHE A 182 11.74 14.89 -6.79
C PHE A 182 12.72 14.70 -7.96
N PRO A 183 12.72 13.51 -8.59
CA PRO A 183 13.48 13.27 -9.81
C PRO A 183 12.95 14.12 -10.99
N GLU A 184 13.81 14.45 -11.95
CA GLU A 184 13.43 15.27 -13.11
C GLU A 184 12.39 14.60 -14.01
N GLN A 185 12.23 13.28 -13.91
CA GLN A 185 11.30 12.48 -14.70
C GLN A 185 9.84 12.56 -14.19
N VAL A 186 9.57 13.29 -13.11
CA VAL A 186 8.21 13.50 -12.59
C VAL A 186 7.87 14.98 -12.50
N THR A 187 6.58 15.28 -12.60
CA THR A 187 6.04 16.60 -12.30
C THR A 187 5.34 16.53 -10.95
N ALA A 188 5.80 17.37 -10.00
CA ALA A 188 5.12 17.61 -8.74
C ALA A 188 4.44 18.98 -8.78
N ARG A 189 3.16 19.05 -8.41
CA ARG A 189 2.38 20.29 -8.39
C ARG A 189 1.34 20.27 -7.26
N PRO A 190 0.86 21.42 -6.79
CA PRO A 190 -0.32 21.46 -5.94
C PRO A 190 -1.51 20.72 -6.58
N ALA A 191 -2.30 20.04 -5.76
CA ALA A 191 -3.53 19.38 -6.17
C ALA A 191 -4.55 20.39 -6.71
N SER A 192 -5.17 20.08 -7.85
CA SER A 192 -6.31 20.85 -8.37
C SER A 192 -7.60 20.44 -7.66
N ARG A 193 -8.71 21.08 -8.01
CA ARG A 193 -10.02 20.69 -7.49
C ARG A 193 -10.42 19.27 -7.94
N GLU A 194 -10.13 18.93 -9.18
CA GLU A 194 -10.38 17.61 -9.75
C GLU A 194 -9.58 16.52 -9.02
N ASP A 195 -8.32 16.81 -8.66
CA ASP A 195 -7.49 15.92 -7.86
C ASP A 195 -8.06 15.71 -6.44
N LEU A 196 -8.64 16.75 -5.83
CA LEU A 196 -9.28 16.65 -4.51
C LEU A 196 -10.59 15.85 -4.57
N ASP A 197 -11.35 15.97 -5.65
CA ASP A 197 -12.56 15.18 -5.88
C ASP A 197 -12.20 13.69 -6.09
N GLU A 198 -11.13 13.39 -6.83
CA GLU A 198 -10.58 12.04 -6.98
C GLU A 198 -10.08 11.46 -5.64
N LEU A 199 -9.36 12.26 -4.84
CA LEU A 199 -8.94 11.87 -3.49
C LEU A 199 -10.13 11.52 -2.59
N ARG A 200 -11.25 12.23 -2.72
CA ARG A 200 -12.47 11.94 -1.95
C ARG A 200 -12.98 10.52 -2.22
N GLU A 201 -12.96 10.08 -3.48
CA GLU A 201 -13.35 8.72 -3.84
C GLU A 201 -12.38 7.68 -3.26
N TYR A 202 -11.07 7.91 -3.38
CA TYR A 202 -10.06 6.98 -2.87
C TYR A 202 -10.06 6.85 -1.35
N LEU A 203 -10.31 7.95 -0.64
CA LEU A 203 -10.24 7.99 0.82
C LEU A 203 -11.50 7.45 1.50
N SER A 204 -12.63 7.29 0.80
CA SER A 204 -13.91 6.87 1.40
C SER A 204 -13.81 5.56 2.21
N ASP A 205 -13.26 4.51 1.60
CA ASP A 205 -13.12 3.21 2.25
C ASP A 205 -12.09 3.24 3.39
N PHE A 206 -11.00 4.00 3.21
CA PHE A 206 -9.99 4.20 4.25
C PHE A 206 -10.56 4.94 5.47
N CYS A 207 -11.37 5.98 5.24
CA CYS A 207 -12.07 6.73 6.29
C CYS A 207 -13.01 5.81 7.06
N SER A 208 -13.80 5.01 6.35
CA SER A 208 -14.73 4.07 6.94
C SER A 208 -14.00 2.99 7.76
N ALA A 209 -12.91 2.43 7.24
CA ALA A 209 -12.16 1.37 7.89
C ALA A 209 -11.43 1.82 9.16
N PHE A 210 -10.96 3.08 9.21
CA PHE A 210 -10.20 3.60 10.35
C PHE A 210 -10.91 4.68 11.16
N ASN A 211 -12.17 4.96 10.84
CA ASN A 211 -13.02 5.96 11.49
C ASN A 211 -12.43 7.39 11.43
N TYR A 212 -11.97 7.81 10.26
CA TYR A 212 -11.56 9.19 9.98
C TYR A 212 -12.68 9.98 9.31
N GLN A 213 -12.70 11.30 9.51
CA GLN A 213 -13.57 12.20 8.75
C GLN A 213 -12.83 12.68 7.50
N ILE A 214 -13.51 12.60 6.36
CA ILE A 214 -12.90 12.89 5.06
C ILE A 214 -12.51 14.37 4.91
N ASP A 215 -13.31 15.28 5.46
CA ASP A 215 -13.02 16.71 5.40
C ASP A 215 -11.79 17.08 6.24
N ASP A 216 -11.56 16.39 7.37
CA ASP A 216 -10.33 16.56 8.17
C ASP A 216 -9.10 16.13 7.36
N LEU A 217 -9.21 15.02 6.62
CA LEU A 217 -8.16 14.55 5.72
C LEU A 217 -7.90 15.52 4.57
N LEU A 218 -8.94 16.13 4.00
CA LEU A 218 -8.81 17.06 2.87
C LEU A 218 -8.52 18.51 3.28
N SER A 219 -8.45 18.80 4.59
CA SER A 219 -8.22 20.16 5.12
C SER A 219 -6.79 20.71 4.95
N ALA A 220 -5.83 19.86 4.53
CA ALA A 220 -4.43 20.25 4.34
C ALA A 220 -4.07 20.30 2.84
N PRO A 221 -3.02 21.05 2.46
CA PRO A 221 -2.54 21.02 1.08
C PRO A 221 -2.13 19.62 0.66
N PHE A 222 -2.32 19.32 -0.63
CA PHE A 222 -1.80 18.13 -1.26
C PHE A 222 -0.90 18.50 -2.42
N THR A 223 0.20 17.76 -2.56
CA THR A 223 1.04 17.73 -3.74
C THR A 223 0.74 16.45 -4.53
N VAL A 224 0.52 16.60 -5.82
CA VAL A 224 0.28 15.52 -6.78
C VAL A 224 1.52 15.33 -7.61
N ILE A 225 1.96 14.07 -7.72
CA ILE A 225 3.12 13.67 -8.49
C ILE A 225 2.69 12.68 -9.57
N THR A 226 3.07 12.97 -10.80
CA THR A 226 2.82 12.13 -11.99
C THR A 226 4.09 12.07 -12.84
N PRO A 227 4.32 10.99 -13.62
CA PRO A 227 5.44 10.95 -14.56
C PRO A 227 5.35 12.10 -15.57
N ASP A 228 6.49 12.69 -15.93
CA ASP A 228 6.56 13.69 -16.99
C ASP A 228 6.42 12.99 -18.36
N SER A 229 5.20 12.99 -18.88
CA SER A 229 4.84 12.40 -20.17
C SER A 229 5.46 13.14 -21.37
N LYS A 230 6.12 14.28 -21.18
CA LYS A 230 6.83 15.01 -22.24
C LYS A 230 8.24 14.49 -22.51
N ASN A 231 8.84 13.73 -21.59
CA ASN A 231 10.17 13.12 -21.75
C ASN A 231 10.17 11.63 -21.40
N PRO A 232 9.32 10.79 -22.04
CA PRO A 232 9.16 9.42 -21.57
C PRO A 232 10.42 8.57 -21.82
N TYR A 233 11.24 8.86 -22.84
CA TYR A 233 12.32 7.95 -23.28
C TYR A 233 13.49 8.64 -24.01
N LYS A 234 14.25 9.54 -23.37
CA LYS A 234 15.39 10.17 -24.07
C LYS A 234 16.57 9.22 -24.38
N GLN A 235 16.61 8.01 -23.80
CA GLN A 235 17.54 6.92 -24.15
C GLN A 235 17.12 5.63 -23.40
N MET A 236 16.35 4.73 -24.02
CA MET A 236 16.06 3.40 -23.44
C MET A 236 16.72 2.23 -24.16
N TYR A 237 17.35 2.48 -25.31
CA TYR A 237 18.13 1.47 -25.99
C TYR A 237 19.59 1.81 -25.82
N VAL A 238 20.33 0.91 -25.16
CA VAL A 238 21.79 0.85 -25.31
C VAL A 238 22.04 0.73 -26.81
N ALA A 239 22.89 1.59 -27.36
CA ALA A 239 23.37 1.36 -28.72
C ALA A 239 24.12 0.02 -28.70
N ASN A 240 23.58 -0.99 -29.39
CA ASN A 240 24.29 -2.24 -29.64
C ASN A 240 25.52 -1.96 -30.51
#